data_AF-A0A366XUJ3-F1
#
_entry.id   AF-A0A366XUJ3-F1
#
_cell.length_a   1.000
_cell.length_b   1.000
_cell.length_c   1.000
_cell.angle_alpha   90.00
_cell.angle_beta   90.00
_cell.angle_gamma   90.00
#
_symmetry.space_group_name_H-M   'P 1'
#
loop_
_entity.id
_entity.type
_entity.pdbx_description
1 polymer ?
#
loop_
_entity_poly.entity_id
_entity_poly.type
_entity_poly.pdbx_seq_one_letter_code
_entity_poly.pdbx_strand_id
1 'polypeptide(L)'
;MNKKSILIFIVLLSLLSACSSATENTSPADPSEYKEIAFERVSLENTPNDIQLSVNVKGIEESTFGLLGSDGKLYVIVTRGEKASTGYEVIIKKVEHRVDHIAVIFEYKDPAEDEEIKNTLTYPSTVITFENTGLPIRFKQLGERSWIDAFQ
;
A
#
# COMPACT_ATOMS: atom_id res chain seq x y z
N MET A 1 -60.93 -32.26 -9.06
CA MET A 1 -59.59 -31.64 -9.01
C MET A 1 -59.64 -30.40 -9.89
N ASN A 2 -59.77 -29.23 -9.25
CA ASN A 2 -60.37 -28.07 -9.89
C ASN A 2 -59.25 -27.13 -10.33
N LYS A 3 -59.09 -26.98 -11.65
CA LYS A 3 -57.99 -26.23 -12.30
C LYS A 3 -57.86 -24.78 -11.81
N LYS A 4 -58.94 -24.22 -11.25
CA LYS A 4 -59.00 -22.88 -10.64
C LYS A 4 -58.29 -22.80 -9.28
N SER A 5 -58.12 -23.92 -8.57
CA SER A 5 -57.46 -23.96 -7.26
C SER A 5 -55.94 -24.06 -7.36
N ILE A 6 -55.40 -24.56 -8.49
CA ILE A 6 -53.95 -24.60 -8.76
C ILE A 6 -53.42 -23.21 -9.19
N LEU A 7 -54.28 -22.39 -9.80
CA LEU A 7 -53.90 -21.05 -10.26
C LEU A 7 -53.81 -20.01 -9.13
N ILE A 8 -54.42 -20.28 -7.97
CA ILE A 8 -54.38 -19.37 -6.81
C ILE A 8 -53.08 -19.56 -5.99
N PHE A 9 -52.45 -20.73 -6.05
CA PHE A 9 -51.21 -20.99 -5.30
C PHE A 9 -49.95 -20.38 -5.95
N ILE A 10 -50.00 -20.14 -7.27
CA ILE A 10 -48.87 -19.61 -8.05
C ILE A 10 -48.80 -18.06 -7.97
N VAL A 11 -49.90 -17.39 -7.64
CA VAL A 11 -49.97 -15.92 -7.56
C VAL A 11 -49.60 -15.39 -6.15
N LEU A 12 -49.55 -16.24 -5.13
CA LEU A 12 -49.17 -15.85 -3.77
C LEU A 12 -47.65 -15.91 -3.50
N LEU A 13 -46.86 -16.41 -4.46
CA LEU A 13 -45.41 -16.59 -4.30
C LEU A 13 -44.55 -15.48 -4.96
N SER A 14 -45.18 -14.42 -5.47
CA SER A 14 -44.50 -13.35 -6.22
C SER A 14 -44.38 -12.01 -5.47
N LEU A 15 -44.54 -11.98 -4.14
CA LEU A 15 -44.52 -10.75 -3.33
C LEU A 15 -43.24 -10.54 -2.49
N LEU A 16 -42.11 -11.13 -2.83
CA LEU A 16 -40.86 -10.99 -2.06
C LEU A 16 -39.69 -10.37 -2.84
N SER A 17 -39.93 -9.39 -3.71
CA SER A 17 -38.83 -8.62 -4.30
C SER A 17 -39.23 -7.17 -4.61
N ALA A 18 -39.04 -6.30 -3.61
CA ALA A 18 -38.73 -4.88 -3.81
C ALA A 18 -38.37 -4.24 -2.46
N CYS A 19 -37.25 -4.66 -1.85
CA CYS A 19 -36.57 -3.80 -0.88
C CYS A 19 -35.46 -3.08 -1.66
N SER A 20 -35.78 -1.91 -2.23
CA SER A 20 -34.77 -0.98 -2.72
C SER A 20 -34.41 -0.07 -1.55
N SER A 21 -33.47 -0.56 -0.73
CA SER A 21 -32.66 0.31 0.10
C SER A 21 -31.40 0.60 -0.71
N ALA A 22 -31.05 1.87 -0.82
CA ALA A 22 -29.76 2.30 -1.34
C ALA A 22 -28.67 1.68 -0.46
N THR A 23 -28.12 0.55 -0.91
CA THR A 23 -26.99 -0.11 -0.27
C THR A 23 -25.74 0.45 -0.91
N GLU A 24 -25.18 1.43 -0.23
CA GLU A 24 -23.75 1.76 -0.25
C GLU A 24 -22.96 0.44 -0.19
N ASN A 25 -21.98 0.33 -1.10
CA ASN A 25 -21.29 -0.92 -1.42
C ASN A 25 -20.49 -1.46 -0.23
N THR A 26 -21.13 -2.15 0.70
CA THR A 26 -20.43 -2.95 1.70
C THR A 26 -20.68 -4.42 1.40
N SER A 27 -19.77 -4.96 0.58
CA SER A 27 -19.58 -6.40 0.38
C SER A 27 -19.37 -7.08 1.75
N PRO A 28 -19.80 -8.34 1.95
CA PRO A 28 -19.58 -9.04 3.21
C PRO A 28 -18.08 -9.12 3.52
N ALA A 29 -17.69 -8.85 4.77
CA ALA A 29 -16.30 -8.81 5.22
C ALA A 29 -15.54 -10.11 4.85
N ASP A 30 -14.65 -9.97 3.86
CA ASP A 30 -13.69 -10.97 3.38
C ASP A 30 -12.46 -10.95 4.32
N PRO A 31 -11.85 -12.08 4.71
CA PRO A 31 -10.60 -12.12 5.49
C PRO A 31 -9.44 -11.33 4.88
N SER A 32 -9.58 -10.94 3.60
CA SER A 32 -8.71 -10.01 2.91
C SER A 32 -9.12 -8.55 3.03
N GLU A 33 -10.00 -8.15 3.96
CA GLU A 33 -10.49 -6.77 4.06
C GLU A 33 -9.32 -5.78 4.25
N TYR A 34 -9.21 -4.86 3.30
CA TYR A 34 -8.31 -3.73 3.39
C TYR A 34 -8.94 -2.49 2.83
N LYS A 35 -8.50 -1.36 3.34
CA LYS A 35 -8.78 -0.05 2.77
C LYS A 35 -7.49 0.52 2.22
N GLU A 36 -7.46 0.83 0.92
CA GLU A 36 -6.33 1.55 0.33
C GLU A 36 -6.26 2.97 0.93
N ILE A 37 -5.06 3.39 1.33
CA ILE A 37 -4.78 4.70 1.93
C ILE A 37 -4.07 5.55 0.88
N ALA A 38 -4.55 6.78 0.69
CA ALA A 38 -3.83 7.76 -0.11
C ALA A 38 -2.55 8.18 0.62
N PHE A 39 -1.44 8.21 -0.12
CA PHE A 39 -0.15 8.66 0.38
C PHE A 39 0.41 9.75 -0.54
N GLU A 40 1.24 10.61 0.03
CA GLU A 40 1.98 11.64 -0.70
C GLU A 40 3.44 11.19 -0.82
N ARG A 41 4.01 11.29 -2.02
CA ARG A 41 5.47 11.17 -2.20
C ARG A 41 6.10 12.52 -1.89
N VAL A 42 7.06 12.53 -0.98
CA VAL A 42 7.76 13.74 -0.54
C VAL A 42 9.22 13.67 -0.97
N SER A 43 9.74 14.82 -1.40
CA SER A 43 11.17 14.92 -1.71
C SER A 43 11.98 14.96 -0.42
N LEU A 44 13.13 14.29 -0.39
CA LEU A 44 13.93 14.11 0.83
C LEU A 44 14.33 15.45 1.45
N GLU A 45 14.74 16.42 0.64
CA GLU A 45 15.12 17.76 1.06
C GLU A 45 13.98 18.55 1.74
N ASN A 46 12.73 18.15 1.50
CA ASN A 46 11.55 18.78 2.11
C ASN A 46 11.05 18.04 3.36
N THR A 47 11.73 16.96 3.76
CA THR A 47 11.42 16.24 5.01
C THR A 47 12.17 16.84 6.20
N PRO A 48 11.72 16.58 7.45
CA PRO A 48 12.46 16.95 8.65
C PRO A 48 13.89 16.39 8.68
N ASN A 49 14.79 17.08 9.40
CA ASN A 49 16.22 16.76 9.39
C ASN A 49 16.52 15.35 9.91
N ASP A 50 15.77 14.87 10.91
CA ASP A 50 15.86 13.52 11.45
C ASP A 50 15.52 12.44 10.41
N ILE A 51 14.58 12.72 9.51
CA ILE A 51 14.26 11.85 8.38
C ILE A 51 15.39 11.88 7.35
N GLN A 52 15.87 13.07 6.98
CA GLN A 52 17.01 13.23 6.05
C GLN A 52 18.24 12.45 6.52
N LEU A 53 18.63 12.61 7.79
CA LEU A 53 19.76 11.89 8.38
C LEU A 53 19.55 10.37 8.35
N SER A 54 18.34 9.91 8.71
CA SER A 54 18.03 8.48 8.71
C SER A 54 18.12 7.86 7.32
N VAL A 55 17.63 8.56 6.29
CA VAL A 55 17.75 8.11 4.89
C VAL A 55 19.20 8.13 4.42
N ASN A 56 19.96 9.17 4.74
CA ASN A 56 21.36 9.27 4.32
C ASN A 56 22.24 8.17 4.95
N VAL A 57 21.96 7.78 6.19
CA VAL A 57 22.71 6.71 6.88
C VAL A 57 22.25 5.33 6.43
N LYS A 58 20.95 5.07 6.41
CA LYS A 58 20.40 3.73 6.12
C LYS A 58 20.29 3.44 4.61
N GLY A 59 20.26 4.47 3.77
CA GLY A 59 20.12 4.35 2.31
C GLY A 59 21.35 3.80 1.59
N ILE A 60 22.45 3.61 2.30
CA ILE A 60 23.64 2.89 1.80
C ILE A 60 23.29 1.41 1.57
N GLU A 61 22.37 0.85 2.36
CA GLU A 61 21.90 -0.55 2.24
C GLU A 61 20.46 -0.62 1.73
N GLU A 62 20.06 -1.81 1.26
CA GLU A 62 18.65 -2.10 0.97
C GLU A 62 17.88 -2.20 2.29
N SER A 63 16.89 -1.33 2.48
CA SER A 63 16.20 -1.21 3.76
C SER A 63 14.78 -0.67 3.60
N THR A 64 13.92 -1.00 4.57
CA THR A 64 12.56 -0.50 4.67
C THR A 64 12.27 -0.12 6.11
N PHE A 65 11.79 1.10 6.35
CA PHE A 65 11.51 1.57 7.70
C PHE A 65 10.48 2.70 7.74
N GLY A 66 9.83 2.83 8.89
CA GLY A 66 8.94 3.95 9.20
C GLY A 66 9.51 4.78 10.34
N LEU A 67 9.38 6.10 10.26
CA LEU A 67 9.85 7.03 11.29
C LEU A 67 8.83 8.14 11.51
N LEU A 68 8.59 8.47 12.77
CA LEU A 68 7.84 9.66 13.14
C LEU A 68 8.80 10.85 13.09
N GLY A 69 8.56 11.76 12.16
CA GLY A 69 9.37 12.97 12.02
C GLY A 69 9.15 13.93 13.17
N SER A 70 10.12 14.82 13.39
CA SER A 70 10.02 15.91 14.37
C SER A 70 8.87 16.90 14.11
N ASP A 71 8.26 16.89 12.92
CA ASP A 71 7.04 17.62 12.57
C ASP A 71 5.74 16.87 12.95
N GLY A 72 5.86 15.69 13.57
CA GLY A 72 4.74 14.85 13.98
C GLY A 72 4.12 14.01 12.87
N LYS A 73 4.68 14.02 11.65
CA LYS A 73 4.19 13.19 10.54
C LYS A 73 4.91 11.85 10.48
N LEU A 74 4.19 10.81 10.06
CA LEU A 74 4.77 9.51 9.79
C LEU A 74 5.37 9.49 8.38
N TYR A 75 6.64 9.12 8.28
CA TYR A 75 7.35 8.92 7.03
C TYR A 75 7.65 7.44 6.85
N VAL A 76 7.41 6.94 5.65
CA VAL A 76 7.79 5.58 5.24
C VAL A 76 8.83 5.67 4.15
N ILE A 77 9.92 4.93 4.36
CA ILE A 77 11.11 4.96 3.52
C ILE A 77 11.39 3.55 3.02
N VAL A 78 11.67 3.45 1.72
CA VAL A 78 12.23 2.25 1.09
C VAL A 78 13.48 2.66 0.32
N THR A 79 14.58 1.94 0.53
CA THR A 79 15.90 2.20 -0.06
C THR A 79 16.36 1.00 -0.87
N ARG A 80 17.03 1.25 -2.00
CA ARG A 80 17.60 0.22 -2.89
C ARG A 80 19.11 0.05 -2.69
N GLY A 81 19.65 0.63 -1.61
CA GLY A 81 21.06 0.63 -1.30
C GLY A 81 21.92 1.38 -2.32
N GLU A 82 23.23 1.30 -2.14
CA GLU A 82 24.20 1.83 -3.08
C GLU A 82 24.15 1.08 -4.42
N LYS A 83 24.08 1.82 -5.53
CA LYS A 83 24.18 1.30 -6.90
C LYS A 83 25.27 2.04 -7.66
N ALA A 84 26.08 1.29 -8.40
CA ALA A 84 27.22 1.81 -9.15
C ALA A 84 26.84 2.56 -10.46
N SER A 85 25.54 2.63 -10.78
CA SER A 85 25.04 3.33 -11.95
C SER A 85 23.65 3.94 -11.69
N THR A 86 23.20 4.78 -12.62
CA THR A 86 21.83 5.33 -12.65
C THR A 86 20.81 4.30 -13.17
N GLY A 87 19.51 4.66 -13.08
CA GLY A 87 18.39 3.89 -13.66
C GLY A 87 17.71 2.93 -12.69
N TYR A 88 18.22 2.80 -11.47
CA TYR A 88 17.55 2.07 -10.40
C TYR A 88 16.53 2.97 -9.70
N GLU A 89 15.34 2.43 -9.42
CA GLU A 89 14.26 3.14 -8.77
C GLU A 89 13.58 2.29 -7.68
N VAL A 90 12.95 2.98 -6.74
CA VAL A 90 12.05 2.41 -5.73
C VAL A 90 10.65 2.94 -6.00
N ILE A 91 9.67 2.05 -6.13
CA ILE A 91 8.31 2.43 -6.45
C ILE A 91 7.37 1.89 -5.37
N ILE A 92 6.77 2.78 -4.59
CA ILE A 92 5.62 2.41 -3.74
C ILE A 92 4.39 2.26 -4.63
N LYS A 93 3.79 1.08 -4.61
CA LYS A 93 2.59 0.74 -5.39
C LYS A 93 1.33 1.09 -4.65
N LYS A 94 1.26 0.69 -3.38
CA LYS A 94 0.06 0.83 -2.55
C LYS A 94 0.42 0.93 -1.08
N VAL A 95 -0.45 1.61 -0.34
CA VAL A 95 -0.50 1.57 1.12
C VAL A 95 -1.89 1.10 1.51
N GLU A 96 -1.97 0.07 2.35
CA GLU A 96 -3.23 -0.58 2.70
C GLU A 96 -3.40 -0.61 4.22
N HIS A 97 -4.52 -0.12 4.69
CA HIS A 97 -4.98 -0.31 6.05
C HIS A 97 -5.49 -1.74 6.20
N ARG A 98 -4.80 -2.55 7.02
CA ARG A 98 -5.24 -3.88 7.44
C ARG A 98 -5.74 -3.81 8.88
N VAL A 99 -6.28 -4.93 9.39
CA VAL A 99 -6.84 -4.98 10.75
C VAL A 99 -5.79 -4.71 11.83
N ASP A 100 -4.56 -5.22 11.66
CA ASP A 100 -3.50 -5.17 12.67
C ASP A 100 -2.26 -4.38 12.25
N HIS A 101 -2.17 -3.93 11.00
CA HIS A 101 -1.00 -3.21 10.48
C HIS A 101 -1.33 -2.33 9.26
N ILE A 102 -0.40 -1.44 8.92
CA ILE A 102 -0.34 -0.79 7.62
C ILE A 102 0.59 -1.59 6.71
N ALA A 103 0.07 -2.05 5.58
CA ALA A 103 0.85 -2.74 4.56
C ALA A 103 1.36 -1.76 3.51
N VAL A 104 2.67 -1.71 3.31
CA VAL A 104 3.32 -0.89 2.27
C VAL A 104 3.86 -1.85 1.21
N ILE A 105 3.23 -1.81 0.04
CA ILE A 105 3.60 -2.65 -1.10
C ILE A 105 4.46 -1.83 -2.04
N PHE A 106 5.66 -2.32 -2.32
CA PHE A 106 6.63 -1.63 -3.16
C PHE A 106 7.25 -2.58 -4.18
N GLU A 107 7.88 -2.04 -5.20
CA GLU A 107 8.73 -2.79 -6.12
C GLU A 107 10.02 -2.03 -6.39
N TYR A 108 11.05 -2.78 -6.75
CA TYR A 108 12.26 -2.21 -7.31
C TYR A 108 12.19 -2.29 -8.82
N LYS A 109 12.63 -1.22 -9.47
CA LYS A 109 12.80 -1.17 -10.92
C LYS A 109 14.28 -0.99 -11.19
N ASP A 110 14.86 -1.97 -11.86
CA ASP A 110 16.22 -1.93 -12.35
C ASP A 110 16.24 -1.27 -13.74
N PRO A 111 17.37 -0.68 -14.17
CA PRO A 111 17.46 -0.11 -15.52
C PRO A 111 17.15 -1.16 -16.59
N ALA A 112 16.47 -0.75 -17.65
CA ALA A 112 16.23 -1.64 -18.78
C ALA A 112 17.54 -1.95 -19.53
N GLU A 113 17.59 -3.08 -20.25
CA GLU A 113 18.78 -3.49 -21.00
C GLU A 113 19.24 -2.45 -22.02
N ASP A 114 18.31 -1.67 -22.57
CA ASP A 114 18.52 -0.62 -23.56
C ASP A 114 18.50 0.80 -22.97
N GLU A 115 18.42 0.94 -21.65
CA GLU A 115 18.41 2.24 -20.99
C GLU A 115 19.81 2.88 -20.99
N GLU A 116 19.89 4.17 -21.35
CA GLU A 116 21.13 4.93 -21.22
C GLU A 116 21.49 5.16 -19.74
N ILE A 117 22.39 4.34 -19.21
CA ILE A 117 22.89 4.46 -17.83
C ILE A 117 24.21 5.25 -17.76
N LYS A 118 24.42 5.92 -16.62
CA LYS A 118 25.70 6.55 -16.26
C LYS A 118 26.35 5.79 -15.12
N ASN A 119 27.65 5.50 -15.23
CA ASN A 119 28.45 4.87 -14.19
C ASN A 119 28.80 5.89 -13.09
N THR A 120 27.83 6.21 -12.26
CA THR A 120 27.99 7.08 -11.10
C THR A 120 27.29 6.45 -9.91
N LEU A 121 27.86 6.66 -8.72
CA LEU A 121 27.33 6.11 -7.49
C LEU A 121 25.99 6.77 -7.16
N THR A 122 24.96 5.96 -6.94
CA THR A 122 23.61 6.42 -6.60
C THR A 122 23.06 5.68 -5.39
N TYR A 123 22.07 6.29 -4.74
CA TYR A 123 21.37 5.76 -3.57
C TYR A 123 19.86 5.87 -3.76
N PRO A 124 19.26 5.03 -4.61
CA PRO A 124 17.84 5.15 -4.93
C PRO A 124 16.99 4.90 -3.69
N SER A 125 16.05 5.80 -3.45
CA SER A 125 15.12 5.71 -2.33
C SER A 125 13.80 6.38 -2.68
N THR A 126 12.76 6.04 -1.93
CA THR A 126 11.51 6.77 -1.95
C THR A 126 11.07 7.05 -0.52
N VAL A 127 10.60 8.26 -0.29
CA VAL A 127 9.95 8.68 0.94
C VAL A 127 8.49 9.02 0.64
N ILE A 128 7.58 8.46 1.42
CA ILE A 128 6.16 8.81 1.38
C ILE A 128 5.68 9.19 2.79
N THR A 129 4.56 9.90 2.85
CA THR A 129 3.85 10.21 4.09
C THR A 129 2.35 10.01 3.92
N PHE A 130 1.68 9.68 5.01
CA PHE A 130 0.23 9.53 5.12
C PHE A 130 -0.21 9.75 6.56
N GLU A 131 -1.51 9.81 6.80
CA GLU A 131 -2.06 10.00 8.15
C GLU A 131 -1.63 8.86 9.08
N ASN A 132 -1.02 9.21 10.22
CA ASN A 132 -0.56 8.22 11.19
C ASN A 132 -1.75 7.50 11.84
N THR A 133 -1.85 6.19 11.65
CA THR A 133 -2.95 5.36 12.17
C THR A 133 -2.64 4.73 13.53
N GLY A 134 -1.40 4.86 14.02
CA GLY A 134 -0.92 4.20 15.24
C GLY A 134 -0.69 2.69 15.10
N LEU A 135 -0.90 2.12 13.91
CA LEU A 135 -0.65 0.71 13.63
C LEU A 135 0.81 0.48 13.20
N PRO A 136 1.39 -0.71 13.48
CA PRO A 136 2.71 -1.06 12.96
C PRO A 136 2.71 -1.12 11.44
N ILE A 137 3.88 -0.88 10.82
CA ILE A 137 4.05 -0.90 9.37
C ILE A 137 4.73 -2.21 8.99
N ARG A 138 4.19 -2.88 7.97
CA ARG A 138 4.81 -4.05 7.34
C ARG A 138 5.02 -3.80 5.87
N PHE A 139 6.13 -4.27 5.36
CA PHE A 139 6.52 -4.06 3.98
C PHE A 139 6.34 -5.34 3.18
N LYS A 140 5.98 -5.21 1.91
CA LYS A 140 5.97 -6.34 0.98
C LYS A 140 6.50 -5.90 -0.37
N GLN A 141 7.56 -6.56 -0.81
CA GLN A 141 8.01 -6.41 -2.18
C GLN A 141 7.04 -7.15 -3.11
N LEU A 142 6.63 -6.48 -4.18
CA LEU A 142 5.74 -7.06 -5.19
C LEU A 142 6.41 -8.27 -5.83
N GLY A 143 5.67 -9.38 -5.91
CA GLY A 143 6.18 -10.65 -6.41
C GLY A 143 6.78 -11.57 -5.33
N GLU A 144 7.02 -11.08 -4.11
CA GLU A 144 7.45 -11.92 -2.99
C GLU A 144 6.29 -12.56 -2.23
N ARG A 145 6.54 -13.76 -1.69
CA ARG A 145 5.53 -14.55 -0.95
C ARG A 145 5.41 -14.15 0.52
N SER A 146 6.39 -13.44 1.10
CA SER A 146 6.44 -13.10 2.53
C SER A 146 6.41 -11.59 2.77
N TRP A 147 5.98 -11.20 3.96
CA TRP A 147 6.13 -9.84 4.48
C TRP A 147 7.55 -9.64 5.03
N ILE A 148 8.03 -8.40 4.94
CA ILE A 148 9.24 -7.89 5.57
C ILE A 148 8.78 -7.05 6.77
N ASP A 149 9.14 -7.47 7.98
CA ASP A 149 8.82 -6.73 9.20
C ASP A 149 9.75 -5.52 9.34
N ALA A 150 9.18 -4.35 9.61
CA ALA A 150 9.95 -3.16 9.92
C ALA A 150 10.55 -3.33 11.33
N PHE A 151 11.86 -3.60 11.44
CA PHE A 151 12.52 -3.55 12.74
C PHE A 151 12.58 -2.10 13.22
N GLN A 152 11.98 -1.86 14.40
CA GLN A 152 11.94 -0.56 15.09
C GLN A 152 13.34 -0.06 15.48
#